data_AF-A0A165IC51-F1
#
_entry.id   AF-A0A165IC51-F1
#
_cell.length_a   1.000
_cell.length_b   1.000
_cell.length_c   1.000
_cell.angle_alpha   90.00
_cell.angle_beta   90.00
_cell.angle_gamma   90.00
#
_symmetry.space_group_name_H-M   'P 1'
#
loop_
_entity.id
_entity.type
_entity.pdbx_description
1 polymer ?
#
loop_
_entity_poly.entity_id
_entity_poly.type
_entity_poly.pdbx_seq_one_letter_code
_entity_poly.pdbx_strand_id
1 'polypeptide(L)'
;MSSSLASAIRQLLPKQLPPSLTNRPGNLYEVLSRYPKDGVGQRVHKIRWTSKGIPNCYWEVTRTSLKLEGKHGKAWGILTWKGKVVSEREEKIPGSLKFSWAEGTSRIPPGFTSRPKLSS
;
A
#
# COMPACT_ATOMS: atom_id res chain seq x y z
N MET A 1 -14.95 -17.51 21.26
CA MET A 1 -15.38 -16.38 22.11
C MET A 1 -14.78 -15.05 21.62
N SER A 2 -15.02 -14.63 20.37
CA SER A 2 -14.50 -13.35 19.84
C SER A 2 -15.49 -12.57 18.95
N SER A 3 -16.68 -13.12 18.70
CA SER A 3 -17.67 -12.53 17.79
C SER A 3 -18.46 -11.38 18.41
N SER A 4 -18.67 -11.36 19.74
CA SER A 4 -19.47 -10.32 20.42
C SER A 4 -18.79 -8.95 20.36
N LEU A 5 -17.48 -8.89 20.60
CA LEU A 5 -16.72 -7.65 20.55
C LEU A 5 -16.67 -7.06 19.13
N ALA A 6 -16.43 -7.90 18.12
CA ALA A 6 -16.42 -7.46 16.72
C ALA A 6 -17.79 -6.91 16.28
N SER A 7 -18.88 -7.50 16.75
CA SER A 7 -20.25 -7.02 16.47
C SER A 7 -20.52 -5.68 17.15
N ALA A 8 -20.14 -5.52 18.42
CA ALA A 8 -20.32 -4.28 19.18
C ALA A 8 -19.54 -3.11 18.56
N ILE A 9 -18.29 -3.34 18.14
CA ILE A 9 -17.49 -2.33 17.43
C ILE A 9 -18.17 -1.91 16.12
N ARG A 10 -18.74 -2.85 15.35
CA ARG A 10 -19.47 -2.53 14.11
C ARG A 10 -20.71 -1.68 14.35
N GLN A 11 -21.41 -1.86 15.46
CA GLN A 11 -22.58 -1.04 15.82
C GLN A 11 -22.19 0.39 16.21
N LEU A 12 -20.99 0.60 16.74
CA LEU A 12 -20.46 1.91 17.12
C LEU A 12 -19.81 2.68 15.96
N LEU A 13 -19.52 2.01 14.84
CA LEU A 13 -18.92 2.65 13.68
C LEU A 13 -19.97 3.43 12.86
N PRO A 14 -19.62 4.64 12.38
CA PRO A 14 -20.51 5.39 11.51
C PRO A 14 -20.77 4.62 10.20
N LYS A 15 -21.97 4.81 9.61
CA LYS A 15 -22.37 4.18 8.34
C LYS A 15 -21.35 4.38 7.21
N GLN A 16 -20.64 5.51 7.24
CA GLN A 16 -19.47 5.77 6.41
C GLN A 16 -18.24 5.80 7.29
N LEU A 17 -17.32 4.85 7.09
CA LEU A 17 -16.06 4.84 7.81
C LEU A 17 -15.25 6.10 7.45
N PRO A 18 -14.61 6.74 8.44
CA PRO A 18 -13.71 7.85 8.17
C PRO A 18 -12.58 7.38 7.24
N PRO A 19 -12.00 8.28 6.41
CA PRO A 19 -10.92 7.92 5.49
C PRO A 19 -9.74 7.23 6.17
N SER A 20 -9.43 7.61 7.41
CA SER A 20 -8.37 7.01 8.24
C SER A 20 -8.58 5.52 8.55
N LEU A 21 -9.83 5.06 8.62
CA LEU A 21 -10.19 3.66 8.91
C LEU A 21 -10.50 2.84 7.65
N THR A 22 -10.31 3.45 6.49
CA THR A 22 -10.69 2.86 5.21
C THR A 22 -9.45 2.36 4.46
N ASN A 23 -9.41 1.07 4.13
CA ASN A 23 -8.28 0.48 3.40
C ASN A 23 -8.41 0.60 1.86
N ARG A 24 -9.00 1.71 1.38
CA ARG A 24 -9.25 1.94 -0.05
C ARG A 24 -7.93 2.22 -0.79
N PRO A 25 -7.80 1.76 -2.04
CA PRO A 25 -6.69 2.19 -2.88
C PRO A 25 -6.75 3.69 -3.14
N GLY A 26 -5.60 4.32 -3.36
CA GLY A 26 -5.48 5.75 -3.65
C GLY A 26 -4.11 6.10 -4.21
N ASN A 27 -3.78 7.39 -4.32
CA ASN A 27 -2.39 7.76 -4.54
C ASN A 27 -1.55 7.47 -3.28
N LEU A 28 -0.22 7.45 -3.40
CA LEU A 28 0.64 7.06 -2.29
C LEU A 28 0.41 7.95 -1.04
N TYR A 29 0.29 9.25 -1.22
CA TYR A 29 0.16 10.19 -0.12
C TYR A 29 -1.19 10.05 0.59
N GLU A 30 -2.27 9.84 -0.17
CA GLU A 30 -3.60 9.60 0.38
C GLU A 30 -3.68 8.30 1.18
N VAL A 31 -2.91 7.30 0.79
CA VAL A 31 -2.81 6.04 1.54
C VAL A 31 -2.03 6.28 2.83
N LEU A 32 -0.90 6.98 2.75
CA LEU A 32 -0.03 7.23 3.91
C LEU A 32 -0.62 8.20 4.94
N SER A 33 -1.39 9.21 4.51
CA SER A 33 -2.01 10.20 5.40
C SER A 33 -3.07 9.63 6.34
N ARG A 34 -3.51 8.39 6.11
CA ARG A 34 -4.46 7.67 6.96
C ARG A 34 -3.81 7.10 8.21
N TYR A 35 -2.48 6.98 8.20
CA TYR A 35 -1.71 6.36 9.26
C TYR A 35 -1.01 7.41 10.13
N PRO A 36 -0.75 7.10 11.42
CA PRO A 36 0.08 7.96 12.26
C PRO A 36 1.45 8.23 11.64
N LYS A 37 2.02 9.40 11.94
CA LYS A 37 3.32 9.84 11.41
C LYS A 37 3.38 9.76 9.87
N ASP A 38 2.26 10.07 9.22
CA ASP A 38 2.14 10.07 7.76
C ASP A 38 2.63 8.75 7.14
N GLY A 39 2.33 7.62 7.78
CA GLY A 39 2.62 6.29 7.27
C GLY A 39 4.08 5.84 7.32
N VAL A 40 4.93 6.49 8.12
CA VAL A 40 6.28 5.97 8.41
C VAL A 40 6.18 4.60 9.12
N GLY A 41 6.96 3.63 8.64
CA GLY A 41 6.93 2.23 9.06
C GLY A 41 5.94 1.36 8.29
N GLN A 42 5.03 1.96 7.52
CA GLN A 42 4.05 1.20 6.76
C GLN A 42 4.66 0.56 5.52
N ARG A 43 4.13 -0.61 5.17
CA ARG A 43 4.40 -1.26 3.89
C ARG A 43 3.33 -0.86 2.90
N VAL A 44 3.74 -0.50 1.70
CA VAL A 44 2.84 -0.12 0.61
C VAL A 44 3.31 -0.70 -0.71
N HIS A 45 2.39 -1.06 -1.58
CA HIS A 45 2.71 -1.63 -2.87
C HIS A 45 1.90 -0.98 -3.99
N LYS A 46 2.45 -1.03 -5.21
CA LYS A 46 1.70 -0.63 -6.40
C LYS A 46 0.73 -1.75 -6.74
N ILE A 47 -0.56 -1.44 -6.87
CA ILE A 47 -1.60 -2.45 -7.15
C ILE A 47 -1.31 -3.19 -8.46
N ARG A 48 -0.72 -2.52 -9.44
CA ARG A 48 -0.29 -3.14 -10.71
C ARG A 48 0.68 -4.30 -10.55
N TRP A 49 1.42 -4.39 -9.44
CA TRP A 49 2.31 -5.53 -9.19
C TRP A 49 1.49 -6.77 -8.90
N THR A 50 0.44 -6.62 -8.09
CA THR A 50 -0.59 -7.65 -7.87
C THR A 50 -1.27 -8.01 -9.19
N SER A 51 -1.73 -7.04 -9.99
CA SER A 51 -2.35 -7.33 -11.30
C SER A 51 -1.43 -8.07 -12.29
N LYS A 52 -0.11 -7.94 -12.14
CA LYS A 52 0.90 -8.65 -12.95
C LYS A 52 1.34 -9.98 -12.35
N GLY A 53 0.72 -10.43 -11.26
CA GLY A 53 1.11 -11.65 -10.56
C GLY A 53 2.54 -11.60 -10.01
N ILE A 54 3.00 -10.42 -9.57
CA ILE A 54 4.32 -10.23 -8.97
C ILE A 54 4.13 -10.15 -7.45
N PRO A 55 4.32 -11.26 -6.70
CA PRO A 55 4.16 -11.26 -5.25
C PRO A 55 5.38 -10.67 -4.52
N ASN A 56 5.19 -10.39 -3.23
CA ASN A 56 6.27 -10.04 -2.29
C ASN A 56 7.05 -8.78 -2.70
N CYS A 57 6.38 -7.83 -3.35
CA CYS A 57 6.93 -6.52 -3.66
C CYS A 57 6.21 -5.45 -2.84
N TYR A 58 7.00 -4.63 -2.13
CA TYR A 58 6.51 -3.50 -1.36
C TYR A 58 7.63 -2.50 -1.10
N TRP A 59 7.24 -1.27 -0.83
CA TRP A 59 8.07 -0.26 -0.22
C TRP A 59 7.80 -0.25 1.27
N GLU A 60 8.85 -0.27 2.07
CA GLU A 60 8.78 0.06 3.49
C GLU A 60 9.08 1.54 3.66
N VAL A 61 8.10 2.32 4.11
CA VAL A 61 8.20 3.79 4.17
C VAL A 61 9.06 4.19 5.36
N THR A 62 10.15 4.91 5.10
CA THR A 62 11.08 5.38 6.13
C THR A 62 10.84 6.83 6.50
N ARG A 63 10.40 7.65 5.54
CA ARG A 63 10.21 9.09 5.73
C ARG A 63 9.15 9.63 4.79
N THR A 64 8.42 10.63 5.26
CA THR A 64 7.39 11.32 4.49
C THR A 64 7.47 12.83 4.71
N SER A 65 6.96 13.56 3.73
CA SER A 65 6.75 15.01 3.78
C SER A 65 5.48 15.26 2.97
N LEU A 66 4.34 15.15 3.65
CA LEU A 66 3.03 15.33 3.05
C LEU A 66 2.66 16.82 3.02
N LYS A 67 1.85 17.19 2.02
CA LYS A 67 1.33 18.54 1.80
C LYS A 67 -0.09 18.45 1.27
N LEU A 68 -0.82 19.56 1.32
CA LEU A 68 -2.20 19.65 0.82
C LEU A 68 -3.08 18.53 1.41
N GLU A 69 -3.03 18.39 2.73
CA GLU A 69 -3.77 17.38 3.49
C GLU A 69 -3.56 15.94 3.00
N GLY A 70 -2.31 15.60 2.69
CA GLY A 70 -1.95 14.25 2.26
C GLY A 70 -2.31 13.93 0.81
N LYS A 71 -2.72 14.90 -0.01
CA LYS A 71 -2.93 14.68 -1.45
C LYS A 71 -1.64 14.71 -2.25
N HIS A 72 -0.62 15.42 -1.73
CA HIS A 72 0.67 15.62 -2.38
C HIS A 72 1.81 15.46 -1.38
N GLY A 73 3.05 15.39 -1.87
CA GLY A 73 4.20 15.35 -0.99
C GLY A 73 5.43 14.71 -1.60
N LYS A 74 6.26 14.17 -0.72
CA LYS A 74 7.39 13.29 -1.01
C LYS A 74 7.39 12.15 0.01
N ALA A 75 7.75 10.96 -0.44
CA ALA A 75 7.92 9.80 0.41
C ALA A 75 9.21 9.08 0.02
N TRP A 76 9.88 8.53 1.02
CA TRP A 76 11.09 7.74 0.88
C TRP A 76 10.87 6.39 1.55
N GLY A 77 11.60 5.39 1.08
CA GLY A 77 11.52 4.06 1.62
C GLY A 77 12.55 3.12 1.05
N ILE A 78 12.47 1.88 1.50
CA ILE A 78 13.31 0.77 1.05
C ILE A 78 12.44 -0.18 0.22
N LEU A 79 12.87 -0.48 -1.00
CA LEU A 79 12.16 -1.40 -1.86
C LEU A 79 12.55 -2.84 -1.52
N THR A 80 11.53 -3.64 -1.23
CA THR A 80 11.61 -5.10 -1.31
C THR A 80 11.00 -5.54 -2.63
N TRP A 81 11.77 -6.26 -3.44
CA TRP A 81 11.34 -6.81 -4.71
C TRP A 81 11.39 -8.34 -4.67
N LYS A 82 10.22 -8.98 -4.84
CA LYS A 82 10.06 -10.44 -4.79
C LYS A 82 10.70 -11.07 -3.55
N GLY A 83 10.53 -10.42 -2.40
CA GLY A 83 11.05 -10.88 -1.11
C GLY A 83 12.52 -10.52 -0.83
N LYS A 84 13.22 -9.83 -1.73
CA LYS A 84 14.60 -9.37 -1.51
C LYS A 84 14.64 -7.85 -1.38
N VAL A 85 15.32 -7.35 -0.36
CA VAL A 85 15.61 -5.91 -0.26
C VAL A 85 16.58 -5.55 -1.39
N VAL A 86 16.20 -4.58 -2.22
CA VAL A 86 17.01 -4.15 -3.38
C VAL A 86 17.55 -2.73 -3.25
N SER A 87 17.00 -1.92 -2.35
CA SER A 87 17.54 -0.60 -2.05
C SER A 87 18.58 -0.72 -0.92
N GLU A 88 19.82 -0.28 -1.17
CA GLU A 88 20.87 -0.26 -0.14
C GLU A 88 20.63 0.82 0.92
N ARG A 89 19.95 1.90 0.54
CA ARG A 89 19.60 3.05 1.37
C ARG A 89 18.17 3.48 1.09
N GLU A 90 17.61 4.33 1.95
CA GLU A 90 16.32 4.94 1.65
C GLU A 90 16.40 5.72 0.33
N GLU A 91 15.39 5.52 -0.52
CA GLU A 91 15.28 6.23 -1.79
C GLU A 91 13.88 6.78 -1.97
N LYS A 92 13.77 7.80 -2.84
CA LYS A 92 12.49 8.45 -3.10
C LYS A 92 11.57 7.48 -3.84
N ILE A 93 10.39 7.23 -3.29
CA ILE A 93 9.41 6.33 -3.89
C ILE A 93 8.91 6.92 -5.21
N PRO A 94 9.09 6.24 -6.37
CA PRO A 94 8.74 6.79 -7.66
C PRO A 94 7.29 6.50 -8.06
N GLY A 95 6.66 7.45 -8.75
CA GLY A 95 5.29 7.32 -9.26
C GLY A 95 4.21 7.41 -8.20
N SER A 96 4.47 8.14 -7.11
CA SER A 96 3.57 8.34 -5.96
C SER A 96 2.17 8.82 -6.35
N LEU A 97 2.09 9.77 -7.30
CA LEU A 97 0.81 10.29 -7.83
C LEU A 97 0.28 9.52 -9.05
N LYS A 98 1.16 8.79 -9.76
CA LYS A 98 0.83 8.15 -11.05
C LYS A 98 0.09 6.83 -10.86
N PHE A 99 0.45 6.07 -9.84
CA PHE A 99 -0.06 4.72 -9.64
C PHE A 99 -1.08 4.68 -8.50
N SER A 100 -1.95 3.68 -8.56
CA SER A 100 -2.75 3.30 -7.41
C SER A 100 -1.92 2.45 -6.45
N TRP A 101 -1.95 2.85 -5.18
CA TRP A 101 -1.23 2.24 -4.08
C TRP A 101 -2.21 1.60 -3.10
N ALA A 102 -1.74 0.55 -2.44
CA ALA A 102 -2.45 -0.10 -1.35
C ALA A 102 -1.45 -0.46 -0.24
N GLU A 103 -1.97 -0.56 0.98
CA GLU A 103 -1.23 -1.05 2.13
C GLU A 103 -0.78 -2.51 1.92
N GLY A 104 0.33 -2.87 2.55
CA GLY A 104 0.87 -4.22 2.62
C GLY A 104 1.76 -4.59 1.44
N THR A 105 1.80 -5.90 1.18
CA THR A 105 2.65 -6.54 0.18
C THR A 105 1.84 -6.97 -1.04
N SER A 106 2.44 -6.89 -2.23
CA SER A 106 1.80 -7.40 -3.44
C SER A 106 1.61 -8.92 -3.37
N ARG A 107 0.52 -9.39 -3.97
CA ARG A 107 0.12 -10.81 -3.94
C ARG A 107 -0.18 -11.31 -5.34
N ILE A 108 -0.26 -12.62 -5.52
CA ILE A 108 -0.80 -13.19 -6.75
C ILE A 108 -2.34 -13.15 -6.64
N PRO A 109 -3.05 -12.54 -7.60
CA PRO A 109 -4.51 -12.57 -7.63
C PRO A 109 -5.00 -14.01 -7.76
N PRO A 110 -6.10 -14.39 -7.09
CA PRO A 110 -6.74 -15.67 -7.33
C PRO A 110 -7.04 -15.86 -8.83
N GLY A 111 -6.65 -17.00 -9.40
CA GLY A 111 -6.87 -17.29 -10.82
C GLY A 111 -5.91 -16.60 -11.81
N PHE A 112 -4.82 -15.99 -11.35
CA PHE A 112 -3.81 -15.43 -12.25
C PHE A 112 -3.11 -16.53 -13.06
N THR A 113 -3.32 -16.55 -14.38
CA THR A 113 -2.58 -17.38 -15.33
C THR A 113 -1.52 -16.52 -16.03
N SER A 114 -0.25 -16.87 -15.88
CA SER A 114 0.81 -16.20 -16.63
C SER A 114 0.67 -16.53 -18.11
N ARG A 115 0.53 -15.52 -18.97
CA ARG A 115 0.52 -15.74 -20.42
C ARG A 115 1.83 -16.44 -20.82
N PRO A 116 1.81 -17.57 -21.53
CA PRO A 116 3.04 -18.20 -21.99
C PRO A 116 3.80 -17.21 -22.89
N LYS A 117 5.10 -17.05 -22.63
CA LYS A 117 5.96 -16.30 -23.56
C LYS A 117 6.08 -17.15 -24.82
N LEU A 118 5.54 -16.68 -25.94
CA LEU A 118 5.91 -17.23 -27.24
C LEU A 118 7.42 -16.99 -27.41
N SER A 119 8.19 -18.07 -27.47
CA SER A 119 9.58 -18.00 -27.93
C SER A 119 9.55 -17.69 -29.43
N SER A 120 10.17 -16.58 -29.83
CA SER A 120 10.57 -16.32 -31.21
C SER A 120 11.93 -16.95 -31.47
#